data_AF-A0A845KYE9-F1
#
_entry.id   AF-A0A845KYE9-F1
#
_cell.length_a   1.000
_cell.length_b   1.000
_cell.length_c   1.000
_cell.angle_alpha   90.00
_cell.angle_beta   90.00
_cell.angle_gamma   90.00
#
_symmetry.space_group_name_H-M   'P 1'
#
loop_
_entity.id
_entity.type
_entity.pdbx_description
1 polymer ?
#
loop_
_entity_poly.entity_id
_entity_poly.type
_entity_poly.pdbx_seq_one_letter_code
_entity_poly.pdbx_strand_id
1 'polypeptide(L)'
;MRLNSIYHYFRMFFRYPESTDSDRSRRYAFAIRDALALIDEVYMKKSYRPFIDYLSREKNNALAVKFVTNFDGIAKSHDPNYIIKSLFFRGTIVIDASYLNSNRRGIEIPFPYVIDRSKNNISIPTFGAPNNMKDEVAVLLGLINEFRLEGTWPTTLETISYWDLSSGLEKEMNLNSVTPVNRNKLIEVLNKF
;
A
#
# COMPACT_ATOMS: atom_id res chain seq x y z
N MET A 1 -12.25 -9.10 -11.30
CA MET A 1 -10.97 -9.77 -11.01
C MET A 1 -10.25 -8.95 -9.96
N ARG A 2 -9.63 -9.55 -8.95
CA ARG A 2 -8.89 -8.81 -7.92
C ARG A 2 -7.39 -8.96 -8.11
N LEU A 3 -6.66 -7.86 -8.21
CA LEU A 3 -5.20 -7.87 -8.21
C LEU A 3 -4.68 -8.15 -6.79
N ASN A 4 -3.45 -8.67 -6.70
CA ASN A 4 -2.82 -8.95 -5.41
C ASN A 4 -2.52 -7.66 -4.61
N SER A 5 -2.17 -6.57 -5.31
CA SER A 5 -1.86 -5.26 -4.72
C SER A 5 -1.72 -4.20 -5.82
N ILE A 6 -1.68 -2.94 -5.41
CA ILE A 6 -1.29 -1.80 -6.26
C ILE A 6 0.09 -1.99 -6.90
N TYR A 7 1.02 -2.72 -6.26
CA TYR A 7 2.33 -3.03 -6.84
C TYR A 7 2.24 -3.92 -8.07
N HIS A 8 1.25 -4.80 -8.15
CA HIS A 8 1.04 -5.59 -9.36
C HIS A 8 0.67 -4.67 -10.54
N TYR A 9 -0.15 -3.65 -10.27
CA TYR A 9 -0.47 -2.61 -11.23
C TYR A 9 0.75 -1.78 -11.63
N PHE A 10 1.50 -1.25 -10.66
CA PHE A 10 2.72 -0.48 -10.92
C PHE A 10 3.76 -1.28 -11.71
N ARG A 11 3.93 -2.56 -11.43
CA ARG A 11 4.84 -3.42 -12.18
C ARG A 11 4.49 -3.42 -13.67
N MET A 12 3.22 -3.57 -14.02
CA MET A 12 2.79 -3.55 -15.42
C MET A 12 2.86 -2.14 -16.03
N PHE A 13 2.53 -1.11 -15.26
CA PHE A 13 2.59 0.28 -15.71
C PHE A 13 4.03 0.73 -16.04
N PHE A 14 4.97 0.48 -15.11
CA PHE A 14 6.37 0.90 -15.21
C PHE A 14 7.31 -0.15 -15.80
N ARG A 15 6.79 -1.35 -16.13
CA ARG A 15 7.58 -2.50 -16.58
C ARG A 15 8.70 -2.88 -15.61
N TYR A 16 8.39 -2.84 -14.31
CA TYR A 16 9.36 -3.27 -13.30
C TYR A 16 9.71 -4.76 -13.50
N PRO A 17 10.98 -5.14 -13.27
CA PRO A 17 11.42 -6.50 -13.49
C PRO A 17 10.70 -7.47 -12.56
N GLU A 18 10.41 -8.66 -13.09
CA GLU A 18 9.95 -9.77 -12.27
C GLU A 18 11.14 -10.37 -11.53
N SER A 19 10.85 -10.97 -10.38
CA SER A 19 11.89 -11.74 -9.70
C SER A 19 12.21 -12.99 -10.52
N THR A 20 13.50 -13.25 -10.68
CA THR A 20 14.01 -14.48 -11.30
C THR A 20 13.90 -15.69 -10.37
N ASP A 21 13.60 -15.48 -9.08
CA ASP A 21 13.46 -16.53 -8.06
C ASP A 21 12.01 -16.58 -7.55
N SER A 22 11.26 -17.55 -8.07
CA SER A 22 9.84 -17.74 -7.78
C SER A 22 9.59 -18.14 -6.31
N ASP A 23 10.49 -18.92 -5.70
CA ASP A 23 10.35 -19.38 -4.32
C ASP A 23 10.63 -18.26 -3.32
N ARG A 24 11.67 -17.47 -3.56
CA ARG A 24 11.95 -16.27 -2.78
C ARG A 24 10.82 -15.28 -2.89
N SER A 25 10.27 -15.08 -4.08
CA SER A 25 9.11 -14.21 -4.30
C SER A 25 7.89 -14.66 -3.53
N ARG A 26 7.61 -15.97 -3.53
CA ARG A 26 6.49 -16.55 -2.80
C ARG A 26 6.66 -16.37 -1.28
N ARG A 27 7.84 -16.65 -0.73
CA ARG A 27 8.13 -16.42 0.71
C ARG A 27 7.97 -14.96 1.10
N TYR A 28 8.45 -14.05 0.24
CA TYR A 28 8.32 -12.61 0.46
C TYR A 28 6.85 -12.16 0.43
N ALA A 29 6.07 -12.65 -0.53
CA ALA A 29 4.63 -12.37 -0.61
C ALA A 29 3.86 -12.87 0.63
N PHE A 30 4.20 -14.04 1.17
CA PHE A 30 3.61 -14.51 2.43
C PHE A 30 3.98 -13.61 3.60
N ALA A 31 5.24 -13.18 3.70
CA ALA A 31 5.67 -12.25 4.74
C ALA A 31 4.94 -10.90 4.68
N ILE A 32 4.74 -10.36 3.47
CA ILE A 32 3.95 -9.14 3.23
C ILE A 32 2.52 -9.32 3.74
N ARG A 33 1.87 -10.41 3.32
CA ARG A 33 0.48 -10.69 3.70
C ARG A 33 0.33 -10.80 5.22
N ASP A 34 1.23 -11.55 5.86
CA ASP A 34 1.19 -11.75 7.31
C ASP A 34 1.44 -10.42 8.05
N ALA A 35 2.39 -9.60 7.60
CA ALA A 35 2.65 -8.28 8.18
C ALA A 35 1.47 -7.33 8.04
N LEU A 36 0.86 -7.23 6.86
CA LEU A 36 -0.32 -6.38 6.64
C LEU A 36 -1.53 -6.84 7.45
N ALA A 37 -1.71 -8.15 7.62
CA ALA A 37 -2.78 -8.70 8.47
C ALA A 37 -2.58 -8.32 9.94
N LEU A 38 -1.34 -8.36 10.44
CA LEU A 38 -1.02 -7.95 11.80
C LEU A 38 -1.20 -6.45 12.01
N ILE A 39 -0.76 -5.62 11.06
CA ILE A 39 -0.96 -4.17 11.11
C ILE A 39 -2.45 -3.87 11.20
N ASP A 40 -3.25 -4.47 10.33
CA ASP A 40 -4.70 -4.32 10.35
C ASP A 40 -5.33 -4.71 11.70
N GLU A 41 -4.92 -5.85 12.27
CA GLU A 41 -5.42 -6.33 13.56
C GLU A 41 -5.07 -5.37 14.70
N VAL A 42 -3.85 -4.83 14.70
CA VAL A 42 -3.38 -3.83 15.68
C VAL A 42 -4.22 -2.55 15.60
N TYR A 43 -4.51 -2.07 14.40
CA TYR A 43 -5.34 -0.88 14.21
C TYR A 43 -6.81 -1.13 14.56
N MET A 44 -7.35 -2.31 14.21
CA MET A 44 -8.73 -2.68 14.51
C MET A 44 -8.95 -2.83 16.03
N LYS A 45 -7.98 -3.42 16.75
CA LYS A 45 -8.04 -3.59 18.21
C LYS A 45 -7.53 -2.37 18.98
N LYS A 46 -6.98 -1.36 18.28
CA LYS A 46 -6.32 -0.19 18.88
C LYS A 46 -5.33 -0.58 19.98
N SER A 47 -4.56 -1.63 19.74
CA SER A 47 -3.69 -2.24 20.73
C SER A 47 -2.47 -2.88 20.08
N TYR A 48 -1.31 -2.77 20.73
CA TYR A 48 -0.08 -3.47 20.33
C TYR A 48 -0.10 -4.96 20.68
N ARG A 49 -1.12 -5.45 21.38
CA ARG A 49 -1.21 -6.85 21.81
C ARG A 49 -1.08 -7.86 20.66
N PRO A 50 -1.72 -7.69 19.49
CA PRO A 50 -1.51 -8.60 18.35
C PRO A 50 -0.06 -8.69 17.87
N PHE A 51 0.70 -7.59 17.90
CA PHE A 51 2.14 -7.64 17.62
C PHE A 51 2.89 -8.44 18.68
N ILE A 52 2.66 -8.16 19.96
CA ILE A 52 3.30 -8.88 21.08
C ILE A 52 2.99 -10.39 21.01
N ASP A 53 1.72 -10.73 20.78
CA ASP A 53 1.23 -12.10 20.66
C ASP A 53 1.79 -12.82 19.43
N TYR A 54 2.12 -12.10 18.35
CA TYR A 54 2.77 -12.68 17.17
C TYR A 54 4.26 -12.91 17.39
N LEU A 55 4.95 -11.96 18.02
CA LEU A 55 6.38 -12.05 18.34
C LEU A 55 6.69 -13.18 19.32
N SER A 56 5.77 -13.48 20.24
CA SER A 56 5.93 -14.54 21.25
C SER A 56 5.65 -15.96 20.72
N ARG A 57 5.17 -16.12 19.48
CA ARG A 57 4.90 -17.45 18.89
C ARG A 57 6.20 -18.19 18.66
N GLU A 58 6.20 -19.48 19.02
CA GLU A 58 7.34 -20.40 18.78
C GLU A 58 7.72 -20.47 17.28
N LYS A 59 6.75 -20.32 16.39
CA LYS A 59 6.95 -20.22 14.94
C LYS A 59 6.36 -18.91 14.44
N ASN A 60 7.22 -17.96 14.10
CA ASN A 60 6.87 -16.73 13.40
C ASN A 60 7.67 -16.61 12.10
N ASN A 61 7.15 -15.83 11.15
CA ASN A 61 7.87 -15.55 9.91
C ASN A 61 8.84 -14.39 10.16
N ALA A 62 10.14 -14.66 10.16
CA ALA A 62 11.18 -13.66 10.46
C ALA A 62 11.09 -12.40 9.58
N LEU A 63 10.68 -12.52 8.32
CA LEU A 63 10.48 -11.36 7.44
C LEU A 63 9.24 -10.55 7.86
N ALA A 64 8.14 -11.21 8.21
CA ALA A 64 6.95 -10.54 8.70
C ALA A 64 7.25 -9.80 10.02
N VAL A 65 7.98 -10.44 10.93
CA VAL A 65 8.50 -9.84 12.16
C VAL A 65 9.29 -8.57 11.84
N LYS A 66 10.27 -8.65 10.94
CA LYS A 66 11.05 -7.48 10.50
C LYS A 66 10.15 -6.35 9.98
N PHE A 67 9.18 -6.67 9.12
CA PHE A 67 8.30 -5.65 8.54
C PHE A 67 7.43 -4.96 9.59
N VAL A 68 6.84 -5.71 10.54
CA VAL A 68 5.99 -5.12 11.58
C VAL A 68 6.82 -4.33 12.60
N THR A 69 8.04 -4.78 12.92
CA THR A 69 8.97 -4.02 13.76
C THR A 69 9.37 -2.70 13.11
N ASN A 70 9.66 -2.72 11.80
CA ASN A 70 9.96 -1.51 11.05
C ASN A 70 8.75 -0.56 10.96
N PHE A 71 7.56 -1.11 10.74
CA PHE A 71 6.31 -0.33 10.78
C PHE A 71 6.12 0.36 12.13
N ASP A 72 6.27 -0.38 13.24
CA ASP A 72 6.16 0.14 14.61
C ASP A 72 7.22 1.22 14.89
N GLY A 73 8.45 1.00 14.44
CA GLY A 73 9.55 1.96 14.57
C GLY A 73 9.25 3.29 13.87
N ILE A 74 8.80 3.24 12.61
CA ILE A 74 8.40 4.44 11.86
C ILE A 74 7.20 5.11 12.54
N ALA A 75 6.16 4.35 12.89
CA ALA A 75 4.98 4.91 13.55
C ALA A 75 5.34 5.65 14.85
N LYS A 76 6.18 5.05 15.70
CA LYS A 76 6.62 5.64 16.97
C LYS A 76 7.54 6.84 16.80
N SER A 77 8.29 6.95 15.71
CA SER A 77 9.09 8.15 15.44
C SER A 77 8.23 9.37 15.10
N HIS A 78 7.00 9.17 14.61
CA HIS A 78 6.02 10.26 14.46
C HIS A 78 5.33 10.60 15.78
N ASP A 79 4.79 9.58 16.47
CA ASP A 79 4.14 9.72 17.77
C ASP A 79 4.19 8.34 18.49
N PRO A 80 4.62 8.26 19.76
CA PRO A 80 4.57 6.99 20.51
C PRO A 80 3.20 6.30 20.53
N ASN A 81 2.11 7.07 20.37
CA ASN A 81 0.73 6.62 20.31
C ASN A 81 0.13 6.64 18.90
N TYR A 82 0.96 6.68 17.86
CA TYR A 82 0.53 6.88 16.46
C TYR A 82 -0.57 5.91 16.03
N ILE A 83 -0.46 4.62 16.33
CA ILE A 83 -1.46 3.59 15.97
C ILE A 83 -2.85 3.86 16.59
N ILE A 84 -2.87 4.42 17.81
CA ILE A 84 -4.12 4.75 18.49
C ILE A 84 -4.79 5.93 17.78
N LYS A 85 -4.02 6.94 17.40
CA LYS A 85 -4.50 8.21 16.84
C LYS A 85 -4.75 8.19 15.33
N SER A 86 -4.06 7.34 14.59
CA SER A 86 -4.20 7.19 13.14
C SER A 86 -5.22 6.11 12.76
N LEU A 87 -5.59 6.05 11.49
CA LEU A 87 -6.55 5.05 10.98
C LEU A 87 -5.92 4.26 9.84
N PHE A 88 -6.01 2.94 9.89
CA PHE A 88 -5.58 2.06 8.81
C PHE A 88 -6.79 1.65 7.96
N PHE A 89 -6.62 1.69 6.65
CA PHE A 89 -7.64 1.32 5.68
C PHE A 89 -7.09 0.29 4.70
N ARG A 90 -7.93 -0.71 4.40
CA ARG A 90 -7.72 -1.65 3.28
C ARG A 90 -8.37 -1.11 2.01
N GLY A 91 -7.89 0.03 1.52
CA GLY A 91 -8.43 0.67 0.32
C GLY A 91 -8.49 -0.29 -0.87
N THR A 92 -9.54 -0.17 -1.68
CA THR A 92 -9.65 -0.90 -2.94
C THR A 92 -10.13 0.05 -4.03
N ILE A 93 -9.31 0.26 -5.07
CA ILE A 93 -9.73 0.97 -6.28
C ILE A 93 -10.51 -0.01 -7.15
N VAL A 94 -11.74 0.35 -7.54
CA VAL A 94 -12.66 -0.49 -8.29
C VAL A 94 -12.87 0.09 -9.69
N ILE A 95 -12.50 -0.70 -10.69
CA ILE A 95 -12.63 -0.41 -12.12
C ILE A 95 -13.80 -1.21 -12.67
N ASP A 96 -14.78 -0.51 -13.22
CA ASP A 96 -15.95 -1.13 -13.84
C ASP A 96 -15.61 -1.85 -15.15
N ALA A 97 -16.42 -2.85 -15.51
CA ALA A 97 -16.32 -3.56 -16.78
C ALA A 97 -16.39 -2.63 -18.00
N SER A 98 -17.11 -1.50 -17.91
CA SER A 98 -17.26 -0.53 -18.99
C SER A 98 -15.93 0.09 -19.47
N TYR A 99 -14.88 0.01 -18.65
CA TYR A 99 -13.54 0.50 -18.99
C TYR A 99 -12.63 -0.58 -19.58
N LEU A 100 -13.12 -1.81 -19.74
CA LEU A 100 -12.33 -2.97 -20.15
C LEU A 100 -12.77 -3.50 -21.52
N ASN A 101 -11.81 -3.85 -22.36
CA ASN A 101 -11.97 -4.46 -23.69
C ASN A 101 -12.24 -5.98 -23.60
N SER A 102 -12.57 -6.49 -22.42
CA SER A 102 -12.75 -7.92 -22.17
C SER A 102 -14.09 -8.18 -21.47
N ASN A 103 -14.59 -9.42 -21.54
CA ASN A 103 -15.85 -9.82 -20.91
C ASN A 103 -15.79 -9.93 -19.36
N ARG A 104 -14.83 -9.25 -18.73
CA ARG A 104 -14.62 -9.29 -17.28
C ARG A 104 -15.56 -8.33 -16.59
N ARG A 105 -16.00 -8.70 -15.38
CA ARG A 105 -16.91 -7.89 -14.55
C ARG A 105 -16.24 -6.67 -13.88
N GLY A 106 -15.01 -6.32 -14.26
CA GLY A 106 -14.22 -5.26 -13.61
C GLY A 106 -12.92 -5.74 -12.98
N ILE A 107 -12.12 -4.80 -12.47
CA ILE A 107 -10.84 -5.02 -11.77
C ILE A 107 -10.87 -4.33 -10.41
N GLU A 108 -10.43 -5.02 -9.37
CA GLU A 108 -10.23 -4.48 -8.02
C GLU A 108 -8.74 -4.43 -7.72
N ILE A 109 -8.24 -3.27 -7.29
CA ILE A 109 -6.83 -3.05 -6.96
C ILE A 109 -6.72 -2.69 -5.47
N PRO A 110 -6.27 -3.62 -4.61
CA PRO A 110 -6.08 -3.33 -3.20
C PRO A 110 -4.87 -2.42 -2.99
N PHE A 111 -5.04 -1.40 -2.17
CA PHE A 111 -3.99 -0.50 -1.71
C PHE A 111 -4.22 -0.21 -0.21
N PRO A 112 -3.46 -0.83 0.71
CA PRO A 112 -3.55 -0.52 2.13
C PRO A 112 -2.81 0.78 2.45
N TYR A 113 -3.31 1.57 3.39
CA TYR A 113 -2.71 2.83 3.80
C TYR A 113 -3.15 3.26 5.19
N VAL A 114 -2.37 4.15 5.81
CA VAL A 114 -2.67 4.81 7.07
C VAL A 114 -3.00 6.27 6.81
N ILE A 115 -4.05 6.79 7.45
CA ILE A 115 -4.36 8.22 7.47
C ILE A 115 -3.88 8.81 8.80
N ASP A 116 -2.99 9.80 8.70
CA ASP A 116 -2.70 10.72 9.80
C ASP A 116 -3.51 12.00 9.64
N ARG A 117 -4.60 12.08 10.40
CA ARG A 117 -5.51 13.24 10.37
C ARG A 117 -4.87 14.51 10.92
N SER A 118 -3.81 14.41 11.73
CA SER A 118 -3.16 15.59 12.30
C SER A 118 -2.27 16.33 11.31
N LYS A 119 -1.78 15.62 10.27
CA LYS A 119 -0.83 16.14 9.29
C LYS A 119 -1.38 16.20 7.86
N ASN A 120 -2.66 15.87 7.65
CA ASN A 120 -3.23 15.74 6.30
C ASN A 120 -2.34 14.88 5.38
N ASN A 121 -1.84 13.76 5.92
CA ASN A 121 -0.91 12.85 5.25
C ASN A 121 -1.53 11.45 5.14
N ILE A 122 -1.14 10.74 4.08
CA ILE A 122 -1.36 9.30 3.94
C ILE A 122 -0.02 8.59 3.88
N SER A 123 0.15 7.58 4.74
CA SER A 123 1.30 6.68 4.71
C SER A 123 0.94 5.36 4.06
N ILE A 124 1.68 4.98 3.01
CA ILE A 124 1.49 3.72 2.27
C ILE A 124 2.60 2.76 2.68
N PRO A 125 2.26 1.61 3.31
CA PRO A 125 3.22 0.54 3.56
C PRO A 125 3.76 -0.03 2.24
N THR A 126 5.07 0.01 2.09
CA THR A 126 5.81 -0.50 0.94
C THR A 126 6.81 -1.56 1.37
N PHE A 127 7.28 -2.39 0.44
CA PHE A 127 8.13 -3.56 0.75
C PHE A 127 9.37 -3.63 -0.15
N GLY A 128 9.96 -2.48 -0.41
CA GLY A 128 11.15 -2.27 -1.24
C GLY A 128 11.33 -0.78 -1.54
N ALA A 129 12.55 -0.39 -1.94
CA ALA A 129 12.88 1.00 -2.16
C ALA A 129 12.10 1.59 -3.35
N PRO A 130 11.31 2.67 -3.16
CA PRO A 130 10.63 3.33 -4.26
C PRO A 130 11.63 4.22 -5.01
N ASN A 131 12.28 3.65 -6.01
CA ASN A 131 13.17 4.39 -6.91
C ASN A 131 12.40 5.45 -7.72
N ASN A 132 11.08 5.28 -7.88
CA ASN A 132 10.24 6.16 -8.67
C ASN A 132 8.95 6.61 -7.95
N MET A 133 9.07 7.00 -6.66
CA MET A 133 7.93 7.41 -5.83
C MET A 133 7.05 8.48 -6.51
N LYS A 134 7.65 9.45 -7.22
CA LYS A 134 6.89 10.55 -7.85
C LYS A 134 5.91 10.03 -8.89
N ASP A 135 6.38 9.18 -9.79
CA ASP A 135 5.54 8.66 -10.86
C ASP A 135 4.53 7.64 -10.32
N GLU A 136 4.90 6.81 -9.35
CA GLU A 136 3.97 5.89 -8.68
C GLU A 136 2.82 6.65 -8.01
N VAL A 137 3.12 7.74 -7.32
CA VAL A 137 2.11 8.62 -6.72
C VAL A 137 1.25 9.27 -7.81
N ALA A 138 1.83 9.73 -8.92
CA ALA A 138 1.06 10.26 -10.04
C ALA A 138 0.07 9.24 -10.61
N VAL A 139 0.47 7.97 -10.71
CA VAL A 139 -0.40 6.87 -11.14
C VAL A 139 -1.48 6.58 -10.10
N LEU A 140 -1.13 6.51 -8.81
CA LEU A 140 -2.08 6.29 -7.73
C LEU A 140 -3.17 7.38 -7.69
N LEU A 141 -2.76 8.65 -7.75
CA LEU A 141 -3.69 9.77 -7.79
C LEU A 141 -4.58 9.71 -9.04
N GLY A 142 -4.01 9.35 -10.19
CA GLY A 142 -4.79 9.13 -11.41
C GLY A 142 -5.85 8.03 -11.21
N LEU A 143 -5.47 6.90 -10.63
CA LEU A 143 -6.41 5.80 -10.36
C LEU A 143 -7.54 6.22 -9.39
N ILE A 144 -7.21 6.94 -8.32
CA ILE A 144 -8.18 7.37 -7.32
C ILE A 144 -9.12 8.46 -7.86
N ASN A 145 -8.61 9.36 -8.70
CA ASN A 145 -9.41 10.44 -9.28
C ASN A 145 -10.35 9.93 -10.39
N GLU A 146 -9.93 8.92 -11.14
CA GLU A 146 -10.64 8.45 -12.34
C GLU A 146 -11.58 7.27 -12.06
N PHE A 147 -11.37 6.54 -10.96
CA PHE A 147 -12.12 5.33 -10.61
C PHE A 147 -12.67 5.36 -9.19
N ARG A 148 -13.63 4.48 -8.91
CA ARG A 148 -14.28 4.43 -7.59
C ARG A 148 -13.32 3.87 -6.55
N LEU A 149 -13.13 4.59 -5.44
CA LEU A 149 -12.44 4.07 -4.27
C LEU A 149 -13.42 3.50 -3.24
N GLU A 150 -13.25 2.24 -2.87
CA GLU A 150 -13.83 1.66 -1.66
C GLU A 150 -12.86 1.89 -0.50
N GLY A 151 -13.17 2.89 0.33
CA GLY A 151 -12.32 3.35 1.42
C GLY A 151 -12.58 4.81 1.76
N THR A 152 -11.65 5.46 2.44
CA THR A 152 -11.72 6.90 2.77
C THR A 152 -10.50 7.61 2.23
N TRP A 153 -10.68 8.51 1.27
CA TRP A 153 -9.60 9.39 0.82
C TRP A 153 -9.78 10.78 1.44
N PRO A 154 -8.76 11.37 2.09
CA PRO A 154 -8.82 12.74 2.57
C PRO A 154 -9.09 13.72 1.43
N THR A 155 -9.99 14.68 1.67
CA THR A 155 -10.32 15.74 0.70
C THR A 155 -9.18 16.76 0.54
N THR A 156 -8.39 16.94 1.59
CA THR A 156 -7.22 17.81 1.65
C THR A 156 -6.02 16.96 2.01
N LEU A 157 -5.29 16.51 1.00
CA LEU A 157 -4.07 15.72 1.16
C LEU A 157 -2.89 16.56 0.69
N GLU A 158 -1.97 16.88 1.61
CA GLU A 158 -0.80 17.73 1.31
C GLU A 158 0.41 16.89 0.96
N THR A 159 0.60 15.78 1.69
CA THR A 159 1.72 14.87 1.54
C THR A 159 1.27 13.42 1.43
N ILE A 160 2.13 12.61 0.81
CA ILE A 160 2.08 11.14 0.88
C ILE A 160 3.45 10.65 1.36
N SER A 161 3.43 9.74 2.32
CA SER A 161 4.60 9.00 2.79
C SER A 161 4.59 7.58 2.26
N TYR A 162 5.74 7.11 1.79
CA TYR A 162 6.00 5.68 1.58
C TYR A 162 6.82 5.17 2.74
N TRP A 163 6.28 4.17 3.44
CA TRP A 163 6.95 3.51 4.55
C TRP A 163 7.53 2.20 4.04
N ASP A 164 8.81 2.17 3.71
CA ASP A 164 9.49 0.95 3.27
C ASP A 164 9.77 0.05 4.46
N LEU A 165 8.86 -0.90 4.68
CA LEU A 165 8.94 -1.84 5.79
C LEU A 165 10.11 -2.82 5.62
N SER A 166 10.69 -2.95 4.42
CA SER A 166 11.85 -3.80 4.19
C SER A 166 13.15 -3.19 4.73
N SER A 167 13.29 -1.87 4.64
CA SER A 167 14.46 -1.12 5.10
C SER A 167 14.23 -0.37 6.42
N GLY A 168 12.98 -0.12 6.80
CA GLY A 168 12.62 0.74 7.93
C GLY A 168 12.72 2.23 7.62
N LEU A 169 12.81 2.60 6.35
CA LEU A 169 12.93 3.98 5.91
C LEU A 169 11.58 4.56 5.51
N GLU A 170 11.42 5.85 5.77
CA GLU A 170 10.32 6.65 5.27
C GLU A 170 10.80 7.60 4.18
N LYS A 171 9.98 7.75 3.14
CA LYS A 171 10.13 8.78 2.14
C LYS A 171 8.83 9.55 2.01
N GLU A 172 8.87 10.84 2.30
CA GLU A 172 7.71 11.72 2.18
C GLU A 172 7.80 12.55 0.90
N MET A 173 6.64 12.88 0.32
CA MET A 173 6.52 13.73 -0.86
C MET A 173 5.35 14.70 -0.72
N ASN A 174 5.59 15.96 -1.07
CA ASN A 174 4.54 16.96 -1.22
C ASN A 174 3.82 16.80 -2.58
N LEU A 175 2.49 16.85 -2.55
CA LEU A 175 1.65 16.58 -3.72
C LEU A 175 1.48 17.77 -4.67
N ASN A 176 1.82 18.99 -4.26
CA ASN A 176 1.61 20.22 -5.06
C ASN A 176 2.28 20.16 -6.45
N SER A 177 3.30 19.31 -6.62
CA SER A 177 4.06 19.17 -7.88
C SER A 177 3.78 17.87 -8.64
N VAL A 178 2.79 17.09 -8.21
CA VAL A 178 2.45 15.79 -8.81
C VAL A 178 1.21 15.93 -9.68
N THR A 179 1.38 15.77 -10.99
CA THR A 179 0.27 15.73 -11.94
C THR A 179 -0.26 14.30 -12.05
N PRO A 180 -1.55 14.04 -11.73
CA PRO A 180 -2.14 12.72 -11.88
C PRO A 180 -2.04 12.20 -13.32
N VAL A 181 -1.80 10.90 -13.48
CA VAL A 181 -1.79 10.27 -14.82
C VAL A 181 -3.20 10.26 -15.39
N ASN A 182 -3.32 10.57 -16.68
CA ASN A 182 -4.61 10.60 -17.38
C ASN A 182 -5.27 9.22 -17.46
N ARG A 183 -6.61 9.22 -17.51
CA ARG A 183 -7.43 8.00 -17.60
C ARG A 183 -7.01 7.05 -18.73
N ASN A 184 -6.70 7.57 -19.92
CA ASN A 184 -6.41 6.73 -21.10
C ASN A 184 -5.18 5.84 -20.89
N LYS A 185 -4.08 6.39 -20.32
CA LYS A 185 -2.88 5.60 -20.00
C LYS A 185 -3.17 4.54 -18.93
N LEU A 186 -4.03 4.86 -17.96
CA LEU A 186 -4.42 3.90 -16.92
C LEU A 186 -5.23 2.74 -17.53
N ILE A 187 -6.24 3.05 -18.36
CA ILE A 187 -7.07 2.06 -19.05
C ILE A 187 -6.24 1.16 -19.96
N GLU A 188 -5.25 1.70 -20.68
CA GLU A 188 -4.38 0.90 -21.54
C GLU A 188 -3.66 -0.21 -20.75
N VAL A 189 -3.21 0.10 -19.54
CA VAL A 189 -2.53 -0.86 -18.66
C VAL A 189 -3.53 -1.82 -18.01
N LEU A 190 -4.69 -1.33 -17.57
CA LEU A 190 -5.78 -2.16 -17.04
C LEU A 190 -6.22 -3.26 -18.02
N ASN A 191 -6.20 -2.96 -19.32
CA ASN A 191 -6.56 -3.88 -20.39
C ASN A 191 -5.51 -4.95 -20.72
N LYS A 192 -4.32 -4.87 -20.12
CA LYS A 192 -3.27 -5.89 -20.29
C LYS A 192 -3.32 -6.98 -19.22
N PHE A 193 -3.98 -6.71 -18.10
CA PHE A 193 -4.34 -7.75 -17.13
C PHE A 193 -5.34 -8.68 -17.75
#